data_AF-A0A3B8WEY8-F1
#
_entry.id   AF-A0A3B8WEY8-F1
#
_cell.length_a   1.000
_cell.length_b   1.000
_cell.length_c   1.000
_cell.angle_alpha   90.00
_cell.angle_beta   90.00
_cell.angle_gamma   90.00
#
_symmetry.space_group_name_H-M   'P 1'
#
loop_
_entity.id
_entity.type
_entity.pdbx_description
1 polymer ?
#
loop_
_entity_poly.entity_id
_entity_poly.type
_entity_poly.pdbx_seq_one_letter_code
_entity_poly.pdbx_strand_id
1 'polypeptide(L)' 'VTNIRYQGSQPWPFPHQLMLGFFADYESGELRLQEDELADAGWFTVDEHPPVPPDTTIAGRLINVLKAEMTAGNGGRHHD' A
#
# COMPACT_ATOMS: atom_id res chain seq x y z
N VAL A 1 13.63 -0.28 -0.56
CA VAL A 1 12.46 -0.94 0.07
C VAL A 1 12.91 -2.31 0.50
N THR A 2 12.38 -2.82 1.63
CA THR A 2 12.76 -4.12 2.19
C THR A 2 11.52 -4.93 2.58
N ASN A 3 11.73 -6.19 3.02
CA ASN A 3 10.68 -7.07 3.55
C ASN A 3 9.44 -7.17 2.65
N ILE A 4 9.66 -7.51 1.38
CA ILE A 4 8.61 -7.64 0.38
C ILE A 4 7.74 -8.87 0.69
N ARG A 5 6.44 -8.66 0.84
CA ARG A 5 5.46 -9.69 1.22
C ARG A 5 4.36 -9.74 0.18
N TYR A 6 4.18 -10.89 -0.46
CA TYR A 6 3.08 -11.11 -1.41
C TYR A 6 1.75 -11.18 -0.68
N GLN A 7 0.71 -10.54 -1.24
CA GLN A 7 -0.64 -10.59 -0.67
C GLN A 7 -1.72 -11.08 -1.64
N GLY A 8 -1.56 -10.90 -2.96
CA GLY A 8 -2.59 -11.37 -3.87
C GLY A 8 -2.37 -10.98 -5.31
N SER A 9 -3.26 -11.44 -6.17
CA SER A 9 -3.26 -11.06 -7.58
C SER A 9 -4.66 -10.75 -8.08
N GLN A 10 -4.75 -9.89 -9.09
CA GLN A 10 -5.99 -9.54 -9.77
C GLN A 10 -5.77 -9.47 -11.28
N PRO A 11 -6.60 -10.16 -12.09
CA PRO A 11 -6.60 -9.96 -13.53
C PRO A 11 -6.94 -8.50 -13.87
N TRP A 12 -6.15 -7.88 -14.73
CA TRP A 12 -6.36 -6.52 -15.20
C TRP A 12 -6.56 -6.51 -16.72
N PRO A 13 -7.80 -6.26 -17.19
CA PRO A 13 -8.13 -6.44 -18.60
C PRO A 13 -7.70 -5.22 -19.43
N PHE A 14 -6.48 -5.25 -19.98
CA PHE A 14 -6.05 -4.68 -21.28
C PHE A 14 -4.50 -4.64 -21.32
N PRO A 15 -3.82 -5.19 -22.35
CA PRO A 15 -4.30 -6.19 -23.30
C PRO A 15 -4.54 -7.54 -22.62
N HIS A 16 -3.63 -8.01 -21.76
CA HIS A 16 -3.81 -9.15 -20.84
C HIS A 16 -2.80 -9.02 -19.70
N GLN A 17 -3.21 -8.43 -18.56
CA GLN A 17 -2.29 -8.17 -17.45
C GLN A 17 -2.74 -8.91 -16.18
N LEU A 18 -1.78 -9.23 -15.31
CA LEU A 18 -2.01 -9.74 -13.97
C LEU A 18 -1.33 -8.77 -13.00
N MET A 19 -2.14 -8.07 -12.20
CA MET A 19 -1.63 -7.22 -11.14
C MET A 19 -1.25 -8.10 -9.95
N LEU A 20 -0.03 -7.93 -9.44
CA LEU A 20 0.46 -8.61 -8.26
C LEU A 20 0.58 -7.59 -7.12
N GLY A 21 -0.12 -7.84 -6.03
CA GLY A 21 -0.15 -6.97 -4.85
C GLY A 21 0.87 -7.42 -3.81
N PHE A 22 1.67 -6.47 -3.33
CA PHE A 22 2.69 -6.68 -2.32
C PHE A 22 2.61 -5.61 -1.23
N PHE A 23 3.05 -5.96 -0.04
CA PHE A 23 3.50 -5.01 0.98
C PHE A 23 5.02 -4.94 0.99
N ALA A 24 5.55 -3.79 1.37
CA ALA A 24 6.97 -3.59 1.57
C ALA A 24 7.18 -2.54 2.65
N ASP A 25 8.32 -2.63 3.34
CA ASP A 25 8.71 -1.67 4.36
C ASP A 25 9.63 -0.62 3.74
N TYR A 26 9.41 0.65 4.12
CA TYR A 26 10.34 1.73 3.79
C TYR A 26 11.70 1.43 4.46
N GLU A 27 12.78 1.62 3.70
CA GLU A 27 14.13 1.29 4.15
C GLU A 27 14.98 2.56 4.31
N SER A 28 15.10 3.35 3.24
CA SER A 28 15.81 4.63 3.23
C SER A 28 15.50 5.39 1.94
N GLY A 29 15.93 6.66 1.87
CA GLY A 29 15.77 7.54 0.71
C GLY A 29 15.00 8.83 1.03
N GLU A 30 14.58 9.51 -0.03
CA GLU A 30 13.70 10.68 0.04
C GLU A 30 12.59 10.49 -0.98
N LEU A 31 11.38 10.96 -0.67
CA LEU A 31 10.27 10.96 -1.62
C LEU A 31 10.56 11.97 -2.72
N ARG A 32 10.77 11.48 -3.95
CA ARG A 32 11.00 12.29 -5.15
C ARG A 32 10.08 11.80 -6.24
N LEU A 33 9.21 12.67 -6.72
CA LEU A 33 8.24 12.33 -7.77
C LEU A 33 8.92 12.29 -9.13
N GLN A 34 8.49 11.33 -9.95
CA GLN A 34 8.68 11.40 -11.38
C GLN A 34 7.47 12.15 -11.97
N GLU A 35 7.65 13.45 -12.23
CA GLU A 35 6.56 14.39 -12.53
C GLU A 35 5.79 14.07 -13.83
N ASP A 36 6.38 13.30 -14.75
CA ASP A 36 5.72 12.82 -15.98
C ASP A 36 4.79 11.61 -15.75
N GLU A 37 4.88 10.96 -14.58
CA GLU A 37 4.05 9.80 -14.22
C GLU A 37 3.06 10.13 -13.09
N LEU A 38 3.54 10.80 -12.04
CA LEU A 38 2.78 11.06 -10.81
C LEU A 38 2.61 12.55 -10.58
N ALA A 39 1.37 12.99 -10.39
CA ALA A 39 1.05 14.38 -10.10
C ALA A 39 1.23 14.76 -8.61
N ASP A 40 1.08 13.80 -7.70
CA ASP A 40 1.20 14.01 -6.25
C ASP A 40 1.57 12.69 -5.54
N ALA A 41 2.30 12.80 -4.43
CA ALA A 41 2.62 11.68 -3.55
C ALA A 41 2.96 12.18 -2.14
N GLY A 42 2.53 11.42 -1.13
CA GLY A 42 2.77 11.74 0.27
C GLY A 42 2.78 10.50 1.15
N TRP A 43 3.30 10.68 2.38
CA TRP A 43 3.18 9.70 3.45
C TRP A 43 1.93 9.99 4.26
N PHE A 44 1.10 8.97 4.48
CA PHE A 44 -0.19 9.12 5.13
C PHE A 44 -0.27 8.21 6.35
N THR A 45 -0.95 8.68 7.40
CA THR A 45 -1.26 7.84 8.56
C THR A 45 -2.53 7.04 8.29
N VAL A 46 -2.80 6.02 9.11
CA VAL A 46 -4.01 5.17 8.98
C VAL A 46 -5.30 5.98 9.14
N ASP A 47 -5.27 7.07 9.89
CA ASP A 47 -6.42 7.91 10.20
C ASP A 47 -6.51 9.15 9.30
N GLU A 48 -5.40 9.56 8.66
CA GLU A 48 -5.31 10.75 7.82
C GLU A 48 -4.71 10.41 6.45
N HIS A 49 -5.58 10.03 5.51
CA HIS A 49 -5.22 9.63 4.15
C HIS A 49 -6.31 10.05 3.14
N PRO A 50 -5.99 10.18 1.84
CA PRO A 50 -6.98 10.48 0.80
C PRO A 50 -7.97 9.33 0.59
N PRO A 51 -9.07 9.54 -0.17
CA PRO A 51 -10.03 8.48 -0.47
C PRO A 51 -9.37 7.22 -1.03
N VAL A 52 -9.74 6.07 -0.47
CA VAL A 52 -9.20 4.76 -0.89
C VAL A 52 -10.07 4.18 -2.00
N PRO A 53 -9.49 3.52 -3.01
CA PRO A 53 -10.26 2.81 -4.03
C PRO A 53 -11.16 1.72 -3.42
N PRO A 54 -12.20 1.27 -4.14
CA PRO A 54 -13.08 0.19 -3.65
C PRO A 54 -12.33 -1.13 -3.41
N ASP A 55 -12.81 -1.94 -2.46
CA ASP A 55 -12.28 -3.28 -2.10
C ASP A 55 -12.34 -4.31 -3.23
N THR A 56 -13.12 -4.02 -4.27
CA THR A 56 -13.17 -4.82 -5.50
C THR A 56 -11.90 -4.69 -6.33
N THR A 57 -11.07 -3.67 -6.07
CA THR A 57 -9.75 -3.48 -6.70
C THR A 57 -8.63 -4.03 -5.82
N ILE A 58 -7.52 -4.44 -6.44
CA ILE A 58 -6.33 -4.90 -5.72
C ILE A 58 -5.76 -3.77 -4.85
N ALA A 59 -5.78 -2.52 -5.32
CA ALA A 59 -5.29 -1.36 -4.59
C ALA A 59 -6.10 -1.09 -3.30
N GLY A 60 -7.42 -1.01 -3.42
CA GLY A 60 -8.31 -0.82 -2.26
C GLY A 60 -8.15 -1.94 -1.23
N ARG A 61 -8.09 -3.19 -1.70
CA ARG A 61 -7.87 -4.35 -0.84
C ARG A 61 -6.54 -4.30 -0.09
N LEU A 62 -5.44 -3.99 -0.77
CA LEU A 62 -4.11 -3.87 -0.14
C LEU A 62 -4.12 -2.81 0.97
N ILE A 63 -4.66 -1.62 0.67
CA ILE A 63 -4.71 -0.53 1.64
C ILE A 63 -5.55 -0.92 2.86
N ASN A 64 -6.73 -1.50 2.67
CA ASN A 64 -7.61 -1.85 3.78
C ASN A 64 -7.08 -3.02 4.64
N VAL A 65 -6.38 -3.99 4.03
CA VAL A 65 -5.67 -5.04 4.78
C VAL A 65 -4.58 -4.41 5.66
N LEU A 66 -3.74 -3.54 5.09
CA LEU A 66 -2.67 -2.90 5.86
C LEU A 66 -3.22 -2.04 7.01
N LYS A 67 -4.30 -1.28 6.77
CA LYS A 67 -4.98 -0.51 7.81
C LYS A 67 -5.45 -1.41 8.96
N ALA A 68 -6.10 -2.54 8.65
CA ALA A 68 -6.56 -3.48 9.66
C ALA A 68 -5.39 -4.07 10.47
N GLU A 69 -4.28 -4.41 9.81
CA GLU A 69 -3.07 -4.91 10.48
C GLU A 69 -2.45 -3.87 11.42
N MET A 70 -2.34 -2.61 10.98
CA MET A 70 -1.80 -1.52 11.79
C MET A 70 -2.68 -1.19 13.00
N THR A 71 -4.00 -1.18 12.83
CA THR A 71 -4.93 -0.96 13.94
C THR A 71 -4.91 -2.12 14.93
N ALA A 72 -4.79 -3.36 14.47
CA ALA A 72 -4.64 -4.53 15.34
C ALA A 72 -3.29 -4.56 16.07
N GLY A 73 -2.23 -4.06 15.45
CA GLY A 73 -0.87 -3.99 16.02
C GLY A 73 -0.68 -2.96 17.13
N ASN A 74 -1.50 -1.90 17.15
CA ASN A 74 -1.46 -0.85 18.19
C ASN A 74 -1.92 -1.31 19.59
N GLY A 75 -2.36 -2.57 19.74
CA GLY A 75 -2.70 -3.18 21.03
C GLY A 75 -1.54 -3.87 21.77
N GLY A 76 -0.32 -3.96 21.21
CA GLY A 76 0.67 -4.88 21.82
C GLY A 76 2.12 -4.85 21.34
N ARG A 77 2.70 -3.70 20.98
CA ARG A 77 4.17 -3.59 20.85
C ARG A 77 4.70 -2.32 21.48
N HIS A 78 4.66 -2.26 22.82
CA HIS A 78 5.72 -1.61 23.58
C HIS A 78 6.95 -2.53 23.42
N HIS A 79 7.89 -2.12 22.57
CA HIS A 79 9.23 -2.71 22.57
C HIS A 79 10.09 -1.83 23.46
N ASP A 80 10.45 -2.39 24.61
CA ASP A 80 11.50 -1.90 25.52
C ASP A 80 12.87 -1.93 24.83
#